data_AF-A0A7Y6FCM8-F1
#
_entry.id   AF-A0A7Y6FCM8-F1
#
_cell.length_a   1.000
_cell.length_b   1.000
_cell.length_c   1.000
_cell.angle_alpha   90.00
_cell.angle_beta   90.00
_cell.angle_gamma   90.00
#
_symmetry.space_group_name_H-M   'P 1'
#
loop_
_entity.id
_entity.type
_entity.pdbx_description
1 polymer ?
#
loop_
_entity_poly.entity_id
_entity_poly.type
_entity_poly.pdbx_seq_one_letter_code
_entity_poly.pdbx_strand_id
1 'polypeptide(L)'
;MRIGELSRRSGVPVPTIKYYVRERLLPAGELTSPNQAEYGPGHERRLRLIRVLLEVGGLSLATIGEVLKATDDPAQPVLKVLGAAAKGVTPLEEGESGPELEQAREDVAELLRRRDWQVSEGATAAESLAGVISALRRVGHGGLVDLIEEYADAAESVARVDIGYVQRRVAREDLVESVVVGTVLGEAMFGALRRLAHEDVSFRLYEGPGGGEGEGPRGDWPAGGGAPGGAPDGVEGAGGAGAPGV
;
A
#
# COMPACT_ATOMS: atom_id res chain seq x y z
N MET A 1 1.20 36.20 -11.50
CA MET A 1 2.64 36.09 -11.19
C MET A 1 3.43 35.64 -12.41
N ARG A 2 4.68 36.08 -12.59
CA ARG A 2 5.53 35.65 -13.72
C ARG A 2 6.14 34.27 -13.48
N ILE A 3 6.59 33.58 -14.52
CA ILE A 3 7.14 32.20 -14.43
C ILE A 3 8.31 32.06 -13.45
N GLY A 4 9.20 33.06 -13.37
CA GLY A 4 10.32 33.04 -12.42
C GLY A 4 9.88 33.18 -10.97
N GLU A 5 8.79 33.90 -10.71
CA GLU A 5 8.19 34.01 -9.38
C GLU A 5 7.45 32.72 -9.01
N LEU A 6 6.69 32.15 -9.96
CA LEU A 6 6.05 30.85 -9.80
C LEU A 6 7.07 29.76 -9.44
N SER A 7 8.21 29.74 -10.13
CA SER A 7 9.30 28.80 -9.86
C SER A 7 9.82 28.91 -8.42
N ARG A 8 10.12 30.13 -7.95
CA ARG A 8 10.57 30.34 -6.56
C ARG A 8 9.53 29.93 -5.53
N ARG A 9 8.26 30.24 -5.76
CA ARG A 9 7.17 29.99 -4.80
C ARG A 9 6.71 28.53 -4.74
N SER A 10 6.78 27.83 -5.86
CA SER A 10 6.46 26.40 -5.95
C SER A 10 7.66 25.50 -5.64
N GLY A 11 8.88 26.02 -5.76
CA GLY A 11 10.11 25.22 -5.69
C GLY A 11 10.39 24.40 -6.95
N VAL A 12 9.58 24.55 -8.01
CA VAL A 12 9.74 23.80 -9.26
C VAL A 12 10.58 24.61 -10.26
N PRO A 13 11.66 24.06 -10.83
CA PRO A 13 12.49 24.78 -11.80
C PRO A 13 11.71 25.23 -13.04
N VAL A 14 12.02 26.41 -13.60
CA VAL A 14 11.38 26.94 -14.81
C VAL A 14 11.34 25.94 -15.99
N PRO A 15 12.41 25.19 -16.30
CA PRO A 15 12.35 24.16 -17.35
C PRO A 15 11.30 23.09 -17.07
N THR A 16 11.16 22.65 -15.82
CA THR A 16 10.17 21.67 -15.38
C THR A 16 8.75 22.24 -15.45
N ILE A 17 8.55 23.51 -15.10
CA ILE A 17 7.25 24.18 -15.27
C ILE A 17 6.85 24.20 -16.76
N LYS A 18 7.78 24.57 -17.65
CA LYS A 18 7.53 24.53 -19.11
C LYS A 18 7.24 23.12 -19.60
N TYR A 19 7.91 22.12 -19.04
CA TYR A 19 7.60 20.72 -19.30
C TYR A 19 6.17 20.37 -18.88
N TYR A 20 5.74 20.67 -17.66
CA TYR A 20 4.39 20.35 -17.22
C TYR A 20 3.30 21.05 -18.03
N VAL A 21 3.55 22.27 -18.52
CA VAL A 21 2.65 22.94 -19.47
C VAL A 21 2.58 22.18 -20.80
N ARG A 22 3.72 21.71 -21.34
CA ARG A 22 3.76 20.98 -22.62
C ARG A 22 3.06 19.63 -22.54
N GLU A 23 3.18 18.93 -21.41
CA GLU A 23 2.51 17.66 -21.14
C GLU A 23 1.06 17.83 -20.64
N ARG A 24 0.57 19.09 -20.56
CA ARG A 24 -0.77 19.44 -20.05
C ARG A 24 -1.04 19.00 -18.60
N LEU A 25 0.01 18.78 -17.82
CA LEU A 25 -0.08 18.58 -16.36
C LEU A 25 -0.37 19.89 -15.64
N LEU A 26 -0.01 21.03 -16.23
CA LEU A 26 -0.29 22.37 -15.73
C LEU A 26 -0.98 23.17 -16.86
N PRO A 27 -2.09 23.89 -16.57
CA PRO A 27 -2.66 24.82 -17.54
C PRO A 27 -1.63 25.85 -18.03
N ALA A 28 -1.79 26.31 -19.27
CA ALA A 28 -0.96 27.39 -19.78
C ALA A 28 -1.30 28.69 -19.03
N GLY A 29 -0.27 29.51 -18.76
CA GLY A 29 -0.47 30.84 -18.21
C GLY A 29 -1.17 31.75 -19.22
N GLU A 30 -1.86 32.76 -18.71
CA GLU A 30 -2.56 33.75 -19.54
C GLU A 30 -1.53 34.63 -20.26
N LEU A 31 -1.57 34.65 -21.59
CA LEU A 31 -0.64 35.45 -22.37
C LEU A 31 -0.91 36.94 -22.16
N THR A 32 0.10 37.67 -21.68
CA THR A 32 0.05 39.13 -21.52
C THR A 32 0.87 39.88 -22.57
N SER A 33 1.77 39.18 -23.26
CA SER A 33 2.46 39.64 -24.48
C SER A 33 3.05 38.43 -25.24
N PRO A 34 3.58 38.57 -26.47
CA PRO A 34 4.10 37.44 -27.25
C PRO A 34 5.13 36.55 -26.53
N ASN A 35 5.86 37.10 -25.55
CA ASN A 35 6.88 36.39 -24.77
C ASN A 35 6.60 36.41 -23.25
N GLN A 36 5.39 36.79 -22.80
CA GLN A 36 5.05 36.83 -21.38
C GLN A 36 3.70 36.17 -21.10
N ALA A 37 3.68 35.40 -20.03
CA ALA A 37 2.48 34.79 -19.49
C ALA A 37 2.37 35.08 -17.99
N GLU A 38 1.14 35.26 -17.52
CA GLU A 38 0.80 35.36 -16.11
C GLU A 38 0.19 34.06 -15.59
N TYR A 39 0.60 33.71 -14.37
CA TYR A 39 0.16 32.51 -13.67
C TYR A 39 -0.58 32.91 -12.39
N GLY A 40 -1.73 32.29 -12.16
CA GLY A 40 -2.53 32.51 -10.94
C GLY A 40 -2.17 31.58 -9.77
N PRO A 41 -2.75 31.79 -8.57
CA PRO A 41 -2.54 30.93 -7.39
C PRO A 41 -2.88 29.46 -7.62
N GLY A 42 -3.83 29.13 -8.51
CA GLY A 42 -4.14 27.75 -8.88
C GLY A 42 -2.97 27.02 -9.54
N HIS A 43 -2.10 27.72 -10.27
CA HIS A 43 -0.90 27.12 -10.86
C HIS A 43 0.12 26.73 -9.78
N GLU A 44 0.29 27.59 -8.76
CA GLU A 44 1.18 27.31 -7.63
C GLU A 44 0.69 26.12 -6.80
N ARG A 45 -0.61 26.05 -6.51
CA ARG A 45 -1.23 24.91 -5.80
C ARG A 45 -1.02 23.61 -6.57
N ARG A 46 -1.37 23.59 -7.86
CA ARG A 46 -1.19 22.40 -8.71
C ARG A 46 0.26 21.94 -8.83
N LEU A 47 1.22 22.87 -8.91
CA LEU A 47 2.65 22.53 -8.89
C LEU A 47 3.10 21.89 -7.57
N ARG A 48 2.61 22.40 -6.42
CA ARG A 48 2.89 21.79 -5.12
C ARG A 48 2.28 20.39 -5.02
N LEU A 49 1.05 20.21 -5.51
CA LEU A 49 0.39 18.91 -5.55
C LEU A 49 1.19 17.89 -6.38
N ILE A 50 1.56 18.24 -7.62
CA ILE A 50 2.40 17.38 -8.49
C ILE A 50 3.66 16.95 -7.77
N ARG A 51 4.35 17.90 -7.12
CA ARG A 51 5.59 17.63 -6.40
C ARG A 51 5.38 16.66 -5.24
N VAL A 52 4.34 16.88 -4.43
CA VAL A 52 4.04 16.02 -3.28
C VAL A 52 3.64 14.61 -3.71
N LEU A 53 2.84 14.48 -4.77
CA LEU A 53 2.47 13.17 -5.33
C LEU A 53 3.68 12.40 -5.91
N LEU A 54 4.64 13.13 -6.48
CA LEU A 54 5.87 12.53 -7.02
C LEU A 54 6.86 12.16 -5.91
N GLU A 55 7.15 13.08 -4.98
CA GLU A 55 8.19 12.91 -3.96
C GLU A 55 7.75 12.03 -2.79
N VAL A 56 6.51 12.20 -2.33
CA VAL A 56 5.97 11.49 -1.15
C VAL A 56 5.05 10.37 -1.58
N GLY A 57 4.17 10.64 -2.56
CA GLY A 57 3.25 9.62 -3.07
C GLY A 57 3.92 8.54 -3.91
N GLY A 58 5.13 8.79 -4.45
CA GLY A 58 5.84 7.84 -5.30
C GLY A 58 5.15 7.59 -6.66
N LEU A 59 4.21 8.46 -7.07
CA LEU A 59 3.48 8.29 -8.31
C LEU A 59 4.36 8.67 -9.52
N SER A 60 4.19 7.93 -10.61
CA SER A 60 4.76 8.31 -11.90
C SER A 60 4.09 9.58 -12.44
N LEU A 61 4.80 10.36 -13.25
CA LEU A 61 4.21 11.54 -13.91
C LEU A 61 3.02 11.19 -14.82
N ALA A 62 3.03 9.99 -15.42
CA ALA A 62 1.92 9.50 -16.23
C ALA A 62 0.66 9.34 -15.37
N THR A 63 0.80 8.66 -14.23
CA THR A 63 -0.28 8.46 -13.23
C THR A 63 -0.77 9.78 -12.66
N ILE A 64 0.13 10.72 -12.33
CA ILE A 64 -0.24 12.06 -11.88
C ILE A 64 -1.07 12.77 -12.95
N GLY A 65 -0.74 12.62 -14.23
CA GLY A 65 -1.52 13.18 -15.33
C GLY A 65 -2.93 12.61 -15.43
N GLU A 66 -3.13 11.32 -15.18
CA GLU A 66 -4.46 10.70 -15.13
C GLU A 66 -5.28 11.25 -13.97
N VAL A 67 -4.68 11.32 -12.77
CA VAL A 67 -5.33 11.87 -11.56
C VAL A 67 -5.77 13.31 -11.79
N LEU A 68 -4.88 14.14 -12.34
CA LEU A 68 -5.16 15.55 -12.61
C LEU A 68 -6.25 15.72 -13.69
N LYS A 69 -6.29 14.88 -14.71
CA LYS A 69 -7.38 14.92 -15.72
C LYS A 69 -8.73 14.57 -15.10
N ALA A 70 -8.79 13.55 -14.24
CA ALA A 70 -10.02 13.20 -13.54
C ALA A 70 -10.44 14.29 -12.53
N THR A 71 -9.49 15.11 -12.08
CA THR A 71 -9.76 16.29 -11.25
C THR A 71 -10.39 17.43 -12.03
N ASP A 72 -9.95 17.60 -13.28
CA ASP A 72 -10.47 18.65 -14.16
C ASP A 72 -11.85 18.29 -14.76
N ASP A 73 -12.29 17.03 -14.64
CA ASP A 73 -13.60 16.54 -15.12
C ASP A 73 -14.57 16.23 -13.95
N PRO A 74 -15.60 17.06 -13.71
CA PRO A 74 -16.55 16.86 -12.62
C PRO A 74 -17.45 15.63 -12.77
N ALA A 75 -17.42 14.94 -13.92
CA ALA A 75 -18.18 13.72 -14.17
C ALA A 75 -17.38 12.43 -13.89
N GLN A 76 -16.06 12.51 -13.64
CA GLN A 76 -15.26 11.31 -13.37
C GLN A 76 -15.18 10.96 -11.88
N PRO A 77 -15.33 9.69 -11.50
CA PRO A 77 -15.08 9.25 -10.13
C PRO A 77 -13.58 9.33 -9.84
N VAL A 78 -13.14 10.40 -9.20
CA VAL A 78 -11.76 10.62 -8.74
C VAL A 78 -11.20 9.40 -7.99
N LEU A 79 -12.05 8.74 -7.19
CA LEU A 79 -11.71 7.54 -6.42
C LEU A 79 -11.25 6.37 -7.31
N LYS A 80 -11.76 6.25 -8.54
CA LYS A 80 -11.36 5.20 -9.48
C LYS A 80 -9.94 5.40 -9.99
N VAL A 81 -9.54 6.65 -10.24
CA VAL A 81 -8.18 6.98 -10.70
C VAL A 81 -7.17 6.92 -9.55
N LEU A 82 -7.60 7.25 -8.33
CA LEU A 82 -6.80 7.08 -7.13
C LEU A 82 -6.55 5.62 -6.78
N GLY A 83 -7.56 4.75 -6.94
CA GLY A 83 -7.38 3.30 -6.79
C GLY A 83 -6.38 2.69 -7.79
N ALA A 84 -6.23 3.29 -8.98
CA ALA A 84 -5.22 2.89 -9.96
C ALA A 84 -3.82 3.46 -9.67
N ALA A 85 -3.74 4.58 -8.94
CA ALA A 85 -2.51 5.29 -8.59
C ALA A 85 -1.87 4.79 -7.28
N ALA A 86 -2.69 4.31 -6.34
CA ALA A 86 -2.31 3.66 -5.08
C ALA A 86 -1.78 2.24 -5.31
N LYS A 87 -0.76 2.09 -6.18
CA LYS A 87 -0.10 0.80 -6.41
C LYS A 87 0.81 0.45 -5.23
N GLY A 88 0.21 -0.03 -4.14
CA GLY A 88 0.93 -0.71 -3.05
C GLY A 88 1.18 -2.19 -3.34
N VAL A 89 0.36 -2.81 -4.19
CA VAL A 89 0.53 -4.19 -4.64
C VAL A 89 0.20 -4.24 -6.13
N THR A 90 1.22 -4.47 -6.95
CA THR A 90 1.07 -4.71 -8.39
C THR A 90 0.03 -5.81 -8.61
N PRO A 91 -0.96 -5.62 -9.50
CA PRO A 91 -1.82 -6.72 -9.92
C PRO A 91 -0.94 -7.89 -10.33
N LEU A 92 -1.22 -9.08 -9.79
CA LEU A 92 -0.55 -10.30 -10.19
C LEU A 92 -0.57 -10.41 -11.72
N GLU A 93 0.57 -10.76 -12.33
CA GLU A 93 0.69 -10.85 -13.79
C GLU A 93 -0.42 -11.75 -14.36
N GLU A 94 -0.87 -11.45 -15.59
CA GLU A 94 -1.98 -12.12 -16.29
C GLU A 94 -1.85 -13.66 -16.40
N GLY A 95 -0.68 -14.23 -16.05
CA GLY A 95 -0.41 -15.66 -15.95
C GLY A 95 -0.78 -16.33 -14.62
N GLU A 96 -1.18 -15.61 -13.57
CA GLU A 96 -1.55 -16.17 -12.26
C GLU A 96 -3.06 -16.50 -12.12
N SER A 97 -3.74 -16.74 -13.24
CA SER A 97 -5.11 -17.26 -13.24
C SER A 97 -5.10 -18.73 -12.80
N GLY A 98 -5.30 -18.96 -11.51
CA GLY A 98 -5.39 -20.29 -10.89
C GLY A 98 -6.56 -20.40 -9.90
N PRO A 99 -6.95 -21.62 -9.49
CA PRO A 99 -8.09 -21.83 -8.59
C PRO A 99 -7.94 -21.10 -7.25
N GLU A 100 -6.72 -20.89 -6.76
CA GLU A 100 -6.44 -20.15 -5.52
C GLU A 100 -6.76 -18.66 -5.62
N LEU A 101 -6.55 -18.05 -6.80
CA LEU A 101 -6.89 -16.64 -7.04
C LEU A 101 -8.41 -16.47 -7.15
N GLU A 102 -9.10 -17.41 -7.79
CA GLU A 102 -10.57 -17.37 -7.88
C GLU A 102 -11.21 -17.52 -6.50
N GLN A 103 -10.72 -18.45 -5.68
CA GLN A 103 -11.18 -18.55 -4.28
C GLN A 103 -10.92 -17.27 -3.50
N ALA A 104 -9.75 -16.63 -3.70
CA ALA A 104 -9.45 -15.37 -3.04
C ALA A 104 -10.39 -14.24 -3.49
N ARG A 105 -10.83 -14.20 -4.75
CA ARG A 105 -11.85 -13.25 -5.23
C ARG A 105 -13.20 -13.49 -4.59
N GLU A 106 -13.63 -14.75 -4.46
CA GLU A 106 -14.87 -15.10 -3.76
C GLU A 106 -14.83 -14.65 -2.29
N ASP A 107 -13.70 -14.86 -1.60
CA ASP A 107 -13.51 -14.43 -0.22
C ASP A 107 -13.58 -12.91 -0.07
N VAL A 108 -12.97 -12.16 -1.01
CA VAL A 108 -13.08 -10.70 -1.04
C VAL A 108 -14.52 -10.27 -1.28
N ALA A 109 -15.23 -10.92 -2.22
CA ALA A 109 -16.64 -10.60 -2.48
C ALA A 109 -17.54 -10.87 -1.26
N GLU A 110 -17.28 -11.95 -0.51
CA GLU A 110 -17.98 -12.23 0.75
C GLU A 110 -17.66 -11.17 1.82
N LEU A 111 -16.39 -10.77 1.98
CA LEU A 111 -16.00 -9.69 2.89
C LEU A 111 -16.76 -8.39 2.57
N LEU A 112 -16.76 -7.96 1.30
CA LEU A 112 -17.46 -6.74 0.87
C LEU A 112 -18.95 -6.81 1.19
N ARG A 113 -19.60 -7.96 0.97
CA ARG A 113 -21.01 -8.16 1.30
C ARG A 113 -21.27 -8.12 2.80
N ARG A 114 -20.47 -8.84 3.60
CA ARG A 114 -20.63 -8.89 5.07
C ARG A 114 -20.50 -7.53 5.72
N ARG A 115 -19.59 -6.70 5.19
CA ARG A 115 -19.33 -5.34 5.69
C ARG A 115 -20.25 -4.29 5.10
N ASP A 116 -21.13 -4.65 4.18
CA ASP A 116 -21.98 -3.72 3.40
C ASP A 116 -21.14 -2.61 2.72
N TRP A 117 -19.93 -2.96 2.25
CA TRP A 117 -19.05 -2.02 1.56
C TRP A 117 -19.50 -1.83 0.11
N GLN A 118 -19.90 -0.61 -0.21
CA GLN A 118 -20.36 -0.22 -1.55
C GLN A 118 -19.16 0.14 -2.44
N VAL A 119 -18.60 -0.86 -3.12
CA VAL A 119 -17.42 -0.74 -4.00
C VAL A 119 -17.84 -0.92 -5.47
N SER A 120 -17.21 -0.18 -6.40
CA SER A 120 -17.48 -0.33 -7.84
C SER A 120 -17.09 -1.71 -8.37
N GLU A 121 -17.86 -2.25 -9.31
CA GLU A 121 -17.51 -3.47 -10.03
C GLU A 121 -16.13 -3.33 -10.71
N GLY A 122 -15.27 -4.34 -10.56
CA GLY A 122 -13.91 -4.34 -11.09
C GLY A 122 -12.96 -3.34 -10.42
N ALA A 123 -13.22 -2.95 -9.17
CA ALA A 123 -12.31 -2.10 -8.42
C ALA A 123 -10.92 -2.76 -8.27
N THR A 124 -9.89 -2.06 -8.72
CA THR A 124 -8.49 -2.54 -8.68
C THR A 124 -8.07 -2.96 -7.27
N ALA A 125 -8.56 -2.28 -6.23
CA ALA A 125 -8.26 -2.62 -4.84
C ALA A 125 -8.77 -4.01 -4.42
N ALA A 126 -9.94 -4.45 -4.95
CA ALA A 126 -10.47 -5.78 -4.67
C ALA A 126 -9.60 -6.86 -5.32
N GLU A 127 -9.17 -6.67 -6.56
CA GLU A 127 -8.25 -7.57 -7.26
C GLU A 127 -6.87 -7.61 -6.58
N SER A 128 -6.34 -6.45 -6.15
CA SER A 128 -5.09 -6.40 -5.37
C SER A 128 -5.20 -7.19 -4.06
N LEU A 129 -6.31 -7.06 -3.32
CA LEU A 129 -6.53 -7.81 -2.09
C LEU A 129 -6.64 -9.32 -2.35
N ALA A 130 -7.38 -9.73 -3.38
CA ALA A 130 -7.46 -11.13 -3.80
C ALA A 130 -6.06 -11.68 -4.14
N GLY A 131 -5.24 -10.88 -4.82
CA GLY A 131 -3.87 -11.24 -5.13
C GLY A 131 -2.98 -11.43 -3.89
N VAL A 132 -3.09 -10.54 -2.90
CA VAL A 132 -2.39 -10.68 -1.61
C VAL A 132 -2.84 -11.94 -0.87
N ILE A 133 -4.14 -12.21 -0.79
CA ILE A 133 -4.68 -13.40 -0.13
C ILE A 133 -4.16 -14.68 -0.81
N SER A 134 -4.22 -14.74 -2.14
CA SER A 134 -3.67 -15.86 -2.92
C SER A 134 -2.18 -16.04 -2.67
N ALA A 135 -1.39 -14.96 -2.71
CA ALA A 135 0.04 -15.00 -2.42
C ALA A 135 0.34 -15.51 -1.00
N LEU A 136 -0.34 -15.00 0.03
CA LEU A 136 -0.18 -15.42 1.43
C LEU A 136 -0.48 -16.92 1.61
N ARG A 137 -1.53 -17.42 0.97
CA ARG A 137 -1.86 -18.86 0.99
C ARG A 137 -0.78 -19.69 0.31
N ARG A 138 -0.29 -19.27 -0.86
CA ARG A 138 0.79 -19.98 -1.59
C ARG A 138 2.08 -20.10 -0.77
N VAL A 139 2.41 -19.09 0.04
CA VAL A 139 3.60 -19.12 0.91
C VAL A 139 3.35 -19.76 2.29
N GLY A 140 2.18 -20.38 2.50
CA GLY A 140 1.86 -21.08 3.75
C GLY A 140 1.44 -20.17 4.91
N HIS A 141 1.22 -18.88 4.66
CA HIS A 141 0.79 -17.89 5.65
C HIS A 141 -0.72 -17.60 5.59
N GLY A 142 -1.52 -18.62 5.29
CA GLY A 142 -2.98 -18.53 5.23
C GLY A 142 -3.63 -18.02 6.53
N GLY A 143 -3.04 -18.32 7.70
CA GLY A 143 -3.54 -17.83 8.99
C GLY A 143 -3.49 -16.30 9.16
N LEU A 144 -2.71 -15.58 8.35
CA LEU A 144 -2.77 -14.12 8.34
C LEU A 144 -4.07 -13.61 7.68
N VAL A 145 -4.63 -14.39 6.75
CA VAL A 145 -5.93 -14.09 6.11
C VAL A 145 -7.07 -14.18 7.11
N ASP A 146 -6.94 -15.01 8.15
CA ASP A 146 -7.96 -15.13 9.20
C ASP A 146 -8.12 -13.84 10.01
N LEU A 147 -7.12 -12.96 10.01
CA LEU A 147 -7.15 -11.64 10.68
C LEU A 147 -7.82 -10.55 9.84
N ILE A 148 -8.40 -10.88 8.68
CA ILE A 148 -8.90 -9.89 7.73
C ILE A 148 -9.98 -8.98 8.32
N GLU A 149 -10.74 -9.47 9.30
CA GLU A 149 -11.77 -8.68 9.98
C GLU A 149 -11.15 -7.57 10.84
N GLU A 150 -10.09 -7.85 11.59
CA GLU A 150 -9.37 -6.85 12.38
C GLU A 150 -8.70 -5.81 11.48
N TYR A 151 -8.13 -6.24 10.35
CA TYR A 151 -7.58 -5.32 9.36
C TYR A 151 -8.67 -4.44 8.73
N ALA A 152 -9.85 -5.00 8.45
CA ALA A 152 -10.98 -4.26 7.92
C ALA A 152 -11.51 -3.22 8.92
N ASP A 153 -11.58 -3.53 10.22
CA ASP A 153 -11.97 -2.57 11.26
C ASP A 153 -11.00 -1.37 11.33
N ALA A 154 -9.70 -1.64 11.28
CA ALA A 154 -8.69 -0.59 11.23
C ALA A 154 -8.83 0.26 9.95
N ALA A 155 -9.05 -0.38 8.79
CA ALA A 155 -9.24 0.32 7.52
C ALA A 155 -10.48 1.23 7.53
N GLU A 156 -11.61 0.78 8.09
CA GLU A 156 -12.82 1.61 8.24
C GLU A 156 -12.60 2.81 9.14
N SER A 157 -11.86 2.63 10.24
CA SER A 157 -11.52 3.72 11.14
C SER A 157 -10.69 4.80 10.45
N VAL A 158 -9.67 4.39 9.68
CA VAL A 158 -8.83 5.31 8.90
C VAL A 158 -9.65 6.00 7.82
N ALA A 159 -10.42 5.24 7.03
CA ALA A 159 -11.25 5.79 5.96
C ALA A 159 -12.24 6.85 6.48
N ARG A 160 -12.86 6.64 7.65
CA ARG A 160 -13.78 7.61 8.27
C ARG A 160 -13.08 8.93 8.62
N VAL A 161 -11.86 8.87 9.13
CA VAL A 161 -11.05 10.06 9.46
C VAL A 161 -10.66 10.81 8.20
N ASP A 162 -10.20 10.09 7.18
CA ASP A 162 -9.73 10.66 5.92
C ASP A 162 -10.87 11.33 5.14
N ILE A 163 -12.01 10.66 4.99
CA ILE A 163 -13.19 11.24 4.35
C ILE A 163 -13.72 12.43 5.16
N GLY A 164 -13.72 12.35 6.49
CA GLY A 164 -14.09 13.48 7.35
C GLY A 164 -13.20 14.71 7.14
N TYR A 165 -11.91 14.52 6.89
CA TYR A 165 -10.98 15.61 6.57
C TYR A 165 -11.35 16.29 5.24
N VAL A 166 -11.63 15.51 4.19
CA VAL A 166 -12.04 16.02 2.88
C VAL A 166 -13.34 16.83 2.98
N GLN A 167 -14.34 16.30 3.69
CA GLN A 167 -15.65 16.94 3.81
C GLN A 167 -15.61 18.29 4.54
N ARG A 168 -14.72 18.47 5.52
CA ARG A 168 -14.64 19.72 6.30
C ARG A 168 -14.03 20.90 5.55
N ARG A 169 -13.35 20.66 4.42
CA ARG A 169 -12.46 21.67 3.84
C ARG A 169 -12.97 22.45 2.65
N VAL A 170 -14.13 22.15 2.03
CA VAL A 170 -14.22 22.56 0.62
C VAL A 170 -15.56 23.02 0.01
N ALA A 171 -15.47 24.21 -0.61
CA ALA A 171 -16.19 24.61 -1.83
C ALA A 171 -15.63 23.90 -3.08
N ARG A 172 -16.48 23.18 -3.83
CA ARG A 172 -16.23 22.17 -4.88
C ARG A 172 -14.85 22.04 -5.57
N GLU A 173 -14.14 23.13 -5.86
CA GLU A 173 -12.85 23.11 -6.57
C GLU A 173 -11.69 22.47 -5.77
N ASP A 174 -11.67 22.53 -4.43
CA ASP A 174 -10.59 21.93 -3.63
C ASP A 174 -10.85 20.45 -3.25
N LEU A 175 -12.01 19.88 -3.64
CA LEU A 175 -12.51 18.61 -3.07
C LEU A 175 -11.67 17.49 -3.64
N VAL A 176 -11.43 17.56 -4.94
CA VAL A 176 -10.66 16.55 -5.63
C VAL A 176 -9.19 16.57 -5.20
N GLU A 177 -8.57 17.76 -5.12
CA GLU A 177 -7.21 17.91 -4.59
C GLU A 177 -7.12 17.35 -3.16
N SER A 178 -8.14 17.62 -2.32
CA SER A 178 -8.23 17.08 -0.96
C SER A 178 -8.41 15.56 -0.91
N VAL A 179 -9.20 14.97 -1.81
CA VAL A 179 -9.36 13.51 -1.92
C VAL A 179 -8.04 12.87 -2.34
N VAL A 180 -7.38 13.42 -3.35
CA VAL A 180 -6.10 12.90 -3.88
C VAL A 180 -5.00 12.95 -2.81
N VAL A 181 -4.89 14.07 -2.11
CA VAL A 181 -3.97 14.22 -0.98
C VAL A 181 -4.35 13.28 0.16
N GLY A 182 -5.63 13.23 0.51
CA GLY A 182 -6.15 12.41 1.61
C GLY A 182 -5.92 10.92 1.39
N THR A 183 -6.09 10.40 0.18
CA THR A 183 -5.90 8.97 -0.09
C THR A 183 -4.43 8.61 -0.31
N VAL A 184 -3.68 9.36 -1.15
CA VAL A 184 -2.29 8.99 -1.48
C VAL A 184 -1.36 9.26 -0.31
N LEU A 185 -1.45 10.45 0.28
CA LEU A 185 -0.61 10.77 1.45
C LEU A 185 -1.16 10.11 2.71
N GLY A 186 -2.47 9.88 2.80
CA GLY A 186 -3.07 9.11 3.88
C GLY A 186 -2.54 7.68 3.91
N GLU A 187 -2.46 7.01 2.75
CA GLU A 187 -1.87 5.67 2.65
C GLU A 187 -0.39 5.65 3.08
N ALA A 188 0.42 6.61 2.59
CA ALA A 188 1.82 6.73 2.99
C ALA A 188 1.97 6.98 4.50
N MET A 189 1.13 7.86 5.06
CA MET A 189 1.09 8.17 6.49
C MET A 189 0.69 6.94 7.31
N PHE A 190 -0.38 6.24 6.92
CA PHE A 190 -0.86 5.05 7.62
C PHE A 190 0.17 3.92 7.55
N GLY A 191 0.79 3.70 6.39
CA GLY A 191 1.87 2.74 6.23
C GLY A 191 3.06 3.03 7.15
N ALA A 192 3.44 4.31 7.31
CA ALA A 192 4.49 4.72 8.24
C ALA A 192 4.08 4.52 9.70
N LEU A 193 2.86 4.92 10.09
CA LEU A 193 2.32 4.71 11.44
C LEU A 193 2.25 3.23 11.79
N ARG A 194 1.83 2.37 10.86
CA ARG A 194 1.78 0.92 11.06
C ARG A 194 3.16 0.34 11.32
N ARG A 195 4.19 0.77 10.57
CA ARG A 195 5.58 0.35 10.80
C ARG A 195 6.09 0.79 12.17
N LEU A 196 5.82 2.03 12.58
CA LEU A 196 6.19 2.53 13.91
C LEU A 196 5.45 1.81 15.03
N ALA A 197 4.17 1.49 14.84
CA ALA A 197 3.39 0.70 15.79
C ALA A 197 3.94 -0.73 15.93
N HIS A 198 4.37 -1.36 14.83
CA HIS A 198 5.04 -2.65 14.88
C HIS A 198 6.35 -2.58 15.69
N GLU A 199 7.14 -1.52 15.52
CA GLU A 199 8.37 -1.31 16.29
C GLU A 199 8.09 -1.18 17.79
N ASP A 200 7.14 -0.33 18.20
CA ASP A 200 6.75 -0.16 19.62
C ASP A 200 6.17 -1.44 20.22
N VAL A 201 5.27 -2.13 19.52
CA VAL A 201 4.66 -3.38 20.01
C VAL A 201 5.72 -4.48 20.14
N SER A 202 6.61 -4.62 19.15
CA SER A 202 7.72 -5.58 19.20
C SER A 202 8.65 -5.27 20.37
N PHE A 203 9.03 -4.00 20.55
CA PHE A 203 9.87 -3.58 21.67
C PHE A 203 9.22 -3.93 23.01
N ARG A 204 7.93 -3.64 23.20
CA ARG A 204 7.25 -3.95 24.47
C ARG A 204 7.11 -5.45 24.75
N LEU A 205 6.90 -6.26 23.72
CA LEU A 205 6.73 -7.71 23.87
C LEU A 205 8.06 -8.45 24.09
N TYR A 206 9.14 -8.00 23.45
CA TYR A 206 10.41 -8.74 23.44
C TYR A 206 11.56 -8.06 24.20
N GLU A 207 11.52 -6.74 24.38
CA GLU A 207 12.63 -5.95 24.95
C GLU A 207 12.21 -5.05 26.13
N GLY A 208 10.91 -5.00 26.46
CA GLY A 208 10.38 -4.20 27.57
C GLY A 208 10.76 -4.77 28.96
N PRO A 209 10.68 -3.96 30.03
CA PRO A 209 11.18 -4.31 31.37
C PRO A 209 10.48 -5.49 32.07
N GLY A 210 9.50 -6.13 31.41
CA GLY A 210 8.78 -7.32 31.88
C GLY A 210 9.17 -8.63 31.20
N GLY A 211 10.08 -8.62 30.21
CA GLY A 211 10.52 -9.84 29.51
C GLY A 211 11.64 -10.62 30.20
N GLY A 212 12.14 -10.13 31.34
CA GLY A 212 13.30 -10.68 32.04
C GLY A 212 13.00 -11.66 33.19
N GLU A 213 11.84 -11.59 33.84
CA GLU A 213 11.55 -12.42 35.03
C GLU A 213 10.06 -12.73 35.16
N GLY A 214 9.67 -14.00 35.00
CA GLY A 214 8.35 -14.49 35.44
C GLY A 214 7.68 -15.55 34.56
N GLU A 215 8.08 -16.82 34.78
CA GLU A 215 7.22 -18.02 34.66
C GLU A 215 6.66 -18.37 33.25
N GLY A 216 7.38 -19.28 32.57
CA GLY A 216 6.92 -19.87 31.30
C GLY A 216 5.60 -20.64 31.45
N PRO A 217 4.79 -20.75 30.36
CA PRO A 217 3.52 -21.42 30.42
C PRO A 217 3.72 -22.92 30.68
N ARG A 218 3.38 -23.38 31.89
CA ARG A 218 3.08 -24.78 32.16
C ARG A 218 1.72 -25.09 31.54
N GLY A 219 1.72 -25.83 30.42
CA GLY A 219 0.52 -26.28 29.74
C GLY A 219 0.82 -27.45 28.79
N ASP A 220 0.72 -28.65 29.35
CA ASP A 220 0.52 -29.99 28.78
C ASP A 220 0.71 -30.19 27.26
N TRP A 221 1.85 -30.78 26.92
CA TRP A 221 1.98 -31.63 25.73
C TRP A 221 1.75 -33.09 26.14
N PRO A 222 0.93 -33.88 25.44
CA PRO A 222 0.70 -35.27 25.81
C PRO A 222 1.98 -36.09 25.59
N ALA A 223 2.43 -36.75 26.66
CA ALA A 223 3.58 -37.64 26.66
C ALA A 223 3.32 -38.89 25.80
N GLY A 224 3.96 -38.96 24.64
CA GLY A 224 4.15 -40.21 23.88
C GLY A 224 5.21 -41.07 24.58
N GLY A 225 4.81 -42.27 25.00
CA GLY A 225 5.53 -43.12 25.93
C GLY A 225 6.84 -43.74 25.42
N GLY A 226 7.80 -43.83 26.35
CA GLY A 226 8.51 -45.06 26.70
C GLY A 226 9.43 -45.69 25.66
N ALA A 227 10.72 -45.37 25.75
CA ALA A 227 11.77 -46.37 25.51
C ALA A 227 11.78 -47.39 26.67
N PRO A 228 12.38 -48.57 26.48
CA PRO A 228 13.74 -48.66 26.99
C PRO A 228 14.71 -49.39 26.06
N GLY A 229 15.94 -48.89 26.04
CA GLY A 229 17.08 -49.58 25.47
C GLY A 229 17.49 -50.77 26.33
N GLY A 230 17.94 -51.82 25.65
CA GLY A 230 18.72 -52.91 26.21
C GLY A 230 19.90 -53.20 25.28
N ALA A 231 21.10 -52.88 25.73
CA ALA A 231 22.34 -53.56 25.32
C ALA A 231 22.55 -54.71 26.33
N PRO A 232 23.21 -55.84 25.99
CA PRO A 232 24.64 -55.80 25.66
C PRO A 232 25.18 -56.87 24.67
N ASP A 233 26.44 -56.62 24.27
CA ASP A 233 27.54 -57.53 23.93
C ASP A 233 27.40 -58.63 22.86
N GLY A 234 28.30 -58.55 21.88
CA GLY A 234 29.21 -59.68 21.62
C GLY A 234 29.29 -60.26 20.20
N VAL A 235 30.51 -60.15 19.64
CA VAL A 235 31.28 -61.17 18.90
C VAL A 235 31.11 -61.30 17.37
N GLU A 236 32.26 -61.11 16.68
CA GLU A 236 32.73 -61.66 15.37
C GLU A 236 31.91 -61.39 14.09
N GLY A 237 32.47 -61.12 12.91
CA GLY A 237 33.83 -61.19 12.38
C GLY A 237 33.75 -61.17 10.84
N ALA A 238 34.88 -60.83 10.17
CA ALA A 238 35.13 -60.90 8.72
C ALA A 238 34.30 -59.95 7.83
N GLY A 239 34.81 -59.27 6.80
CA GLY A 239 36.09 -59.18 6.09
C GLY A 239 35.80 -58.19 4.95
N GLY A 240 36.64 -57.21 4.66
CA GLY A 240 37.77 -57.39 3.77
C GLY A 240 37.61 -56.48 2.54
N ALA A 241 38.67 -55.71 2.27
CA ALA A 241 39.01 -55.00 1.02
C ALA A 241 38.04 -53.89 0.54
N GLY A 242 38.47 -52.71 0.13
CA GLY A 242 39.79 -52.15 -0.10
C GLY A 242 39.60 -50.73 -0.64
N ALA A 243 40.44 -49.78 -0.23
CA ALA A 243 40.52 -48.44 -0.80
C ALA A 243 41.37 -48.46 -2.08
N PRO A 244 41.69 -47.30 -2.70
CA PRO A 244 40.80 -46.30 -3.31
C PRO A 244 41.22 -46.02 -4.78
N GLY A 245 40.49 -45.18 -5.51
CA GLY A 245 40.98 -44.71 -6.81
C GLY A 245 40.12 -43.65 -7.49
N VAL A 246 40.62 -42.40 -7.39
CA VAL A 246 40.42 -41.20 -8.25
C VAL A 246 39.06 -40.51 -8.25
#